data_AF-A0A519XH30-F1
#
_entry.id   AF-A0A519XH30-F1
#
_cell.length_a   1.000
_cell.length_b   1.000
_cell.length_c   1.000
_cell.angle_alpha   90.00
_cell.angle_beta   90.00
_cell.angle_gamma   90.00
#
_symmetry.space_group_name_H-M   'P 1'
#
loop_
_entity.id
_entity.type
_entity.pdbx_description
1 polymer ?
#
loop_
_entity_poly.entity_id
_entity_poly.type
_entity_poly.pdbx_seq_one_letter_code
_entity_poly.pdbx_strand_id
1 'polypeptide(L)'
;MIRMFILTLLLGTTIAVKAQVDTAAYRVIANAVKKEFAPDKRSVYFNVGFKGDTIYAESTSEKALQSLAAKLSQVTGLVKISELLPSKSLNGLEFGLANLSVCNNRAAPQNAAEMMTQMTLGTPVQVLKKQGGYYLVKTPDGYISYTDGAAISLMNRQSFERWKNAKRIIYLADYGHAYSKADEKSLRVSDLVKGNILEVTAEVKNFYQVVFPDKRIGYIKKAEGTSFSTWRKQTNPTADAILSSAKTLLGVPYLWGGTSVKGVDCSGFTKTSYFLNGIVIPRDASQQALIGEEVEVLENDST
;
A
#
# COMPACT_ATOMS: atom_id res chain seq x y z
N MET A 1 74.05 -49.97 25.96
CA MET A 1 72.75 -49.65 26.58
C MET A 1 72.78 -48.15 26.84
N ILE A 2 72.04 -47.26 26.17
CA ILE A 2 70.61 -47.23 25.81
C ILE A 2 70.46 -46.33 24.56
N ARG A 3 69.67 -46.77 23.56
CA ARG A 3 69.25 -45.94 22.40
C ARG A 3 68.04 -45.11 22.82
N MET A 4 68.08 -43.78 22.65
CA MET A 4 66.94 -42.89 22.90
C MET A 4 66.40 -42.41 21.55
N PHE A 5 65.21 -42.91 21.18
CA PHE A 5 64.45 -42.49 20.01
C PHE A 5 63.65 -41.22 20.37
N ILE A 6 63.85 -40.13 19.63
CA ILE A 6 63.00 -38.93 19.73
C ILE A 6 61.89 -39.09 18.69
N LEU A 7 60.66 -39.24 19.19
CA LEU A 7 59.44 -39.28 18.38
C LEU A 7 58.84 -37.86 18.33
N THR A 8 58.98 -37.16 17.21
CA THR A 8 58.32 -35.87 16.97
C THR A 8 56.87 -36.09 16.53
N LEU A 9 55.93 -35.76 17.42
CA LEU A 9 54.50 -35.80 17.16
C LEU A 9 54.07 -34.50 16.45
N LEU A 10 53.79 -34.56 15.14
CA LEU A 10 53.15 -33.47 14.41
C LEU A 10 51.66 -33.43 14.76
N LEU A 11 51.23 -32.46 15.56
CA LEU A 11 49.81 -32.10 15.68
C LEU A 11 49.38 -31.31 14.43
N GLY A 12 48.68 -31.99 13.52
CA GLY A 12 47.95 -31.33 12.44
C GLY A 12 46.69 -30.67 12.98
N THR A 13 46.70 -29.35 13.14
CA THR A 13 45.47 -28.57 13.35
C THR A 13 44.72 -28.48 12.03
N THR A 14 43.64 -29.25 11.87
CA THR A 14 42.69 -29.09 10.77
C THR A 14 41.84 -27.85 11.02
N ILE A 15 42.22 -26.73 10.39
CA ILE A 15 41.33 -25.57 10.28
C ILE A 15 40.22 -25.99 9.31
N ALA A 16 39.07 -26.39 9.85
CA ALA A 16 37.86 -26.52 9.06
C ALA A 16 37.43 -25.11 8.60
N VAL A 17 37.85 -24.72 7.40
CA VAL A 17 37.29 -23.57 6.70
C VAL A 17 35.81 -23.86 6.51
N LYS A 18 34.94 -23.26 7.34
CA LYS A 18 33.51 -23.20 7.02
C LYS A 18 33.41 -22.52 5.67
N ALA A 19 33.07 -23.28 4.64
CA ALA A 19 32.83 -22.75 3.30
C ALA A 19 31.93 -21.53 3.42
N GLN A 20 32.39 -20.40 2.87
CA GLN A 20 31.61 -19.18 2.82
C GLN A 20 30.30 -19.51 2.10
N VAL A 21 29.21 -19.45 2.85
CA VAL A 21 27.89 -19.83 2.37
C VAL A 21 27.58 -19.04 1.11
N ASP A 22 27.17 -19.72 0.04
CA ASP A 22 27.01 -19.14 -1.30
C ASP A 22 25.75 -18.27 -1.42
N THR A 23 25.75 -17.19 -0.66
CA THR A 23 24.75 -16.13 -0.72
C THR A 23 24.77 -15.42 -2.08
N ALA A 24 25.86 -15.55 -2.86
CA ALA A 24 25.98 -15.00 -4.19
C ALA A 24 25.09 -15.78 -5.19
N ALA A 25 25.18 -17.11 -5.23
CA ALA A 25 24.30 -17.94 -6.05
C ALA A 25 22.83 -17.73 -5.70
N TYR A 26 22.50 -17.60 -4.41
CA TYR A 26 21.12 -17.29 -4.01
C TYR A 26 20.67 -15.94 -4.58
N ARG A 27 21.47 -14.88 -4.44
CA ARG A 27 21.12 -13.54 -4.95
C ARG A 27 20.91 -13.55 -6.46
N VAL A 28 21.74 -14.28 -7.21
CA VAL A 28 21.60 -14.43 -8.66
C VAL A 28 20.26 -15.09 -9.01
N ILE A 29 19.93 -16.21 -8.35
CA ILE A 29 18.67 -16.93 -8.59
C ILE A 29 17.46 -16.06 -8.20
N ALA A 30 17.51 -15.42 -7.02
CA ALA A 30 16.45 -14.54 -6.54
C ALA A 30 16.21 -13.35 -7.49
N ASN A 31 17.28 -12.74 -8.02
CA ASN A 31 17.18 -11.65 -8.99
C ASN A 31 16.55 -12.12 -10.32
N ALA A 32 16.89 -13.33 -10.78
CA ALA A 32 16.30 -13.91 -11.98
C ALA A 32 14.79 -14.16 -11.79
N VAL A 33 14.40 -14.77 -10.66
CA VAL A 33 12.99 -15.00 -10.31
C VAL A 33 12.24 -13.67 -10.18
N LYS A 34 12.85 -12.66 -9.54
CA LYS A 34 12.26 -11.33 -9.42
C LYS A 34 11.99 -10.71 -10.80
N LYS A 35 12.96 -10.76 -11.71
CA LYS A 35 12.79 -10.21 -13.07
C LYS A 35 11.64 -10.89 -13.83
N GLU A 36 11.46 -12.18 -13.64
CA GLU A 36 10.46 -12.99 -14.34
C GLU A 36 9.05 -12.86 -13.74
N PHE A 37 8.93 -12.91 -12.41
CA PHE A 37 7.63 -13.03 -11.73
C PHE A 37 7.22 -11.81 -10.88
N ALA A 38 8.15 -10.89 -10.62
CA ALA A 38 7.91 -9.69 -9.81
C ALA A 38 8.72 -8.47 -10.33
N PRO A 39 8.60 -8.12 -11.63
CA PRO A 39 9.40 -7.06 -12.24
C PRO A 39 9.09 -5.68 -11.63
N ASP A 40 7.87 -5.49 -11.12
CA ASP A 40 7.44 -4.26 -10.48
C ASP A 40 6.99 -4.51 -9.04
N LYS A 41 7.79 -4.02 -8.08
CA LYS A 41 7.53 -4.15 -6.64
C LYS A 41 6.23 -3.49 -6.19
N ARG A 42 5.72 -2.53 -6.98
CA ARG A 42 4.49 -1.79 -6.71
C ARG A 42 3.26 -2.66 -6.96
N SER A 43 3.38 -3.72 -7.77
CA SER A 43 2.26 -4.61 -8.12
C SER A 43 2.44 -6.02 -7.56
N VAL A 44 3.68 -6.50 -7.52
CA VAL A 44 4.08 -7.80 -6.98
C VAL A 44 5.22 -7.62 -6.00
N TYR A 45 4.96 -7.84 -4.72
CA TYR A 45 5.99 -7.82 -3.70
C TYR A 45 6.80 -9.10 -3.77
N PHE A 46 8.12 -9.00 -3.83
CA PHE A 46 9.05 -10.13 -3.71
C PHE A 46 10.31 -9.63 -3.01
N ASN A 47 10.58 -10.15 -1.82
CA ASN A 47 11.70 -9.73 -0.99
C ASN A 47 12.44 -10.95 -0.46
N VAL A 48 13.77 -10.84 -0.41
CA VAL A 48 14.66 -11.87 0.09
C VAL A 48 15.61 -11.24 1.09
N GLY A 49 15.75 -11.86 2.27
CA GLY A 49 16.66 -11.46 3.33
C GLY A 49 17.49 -12.63 3.86
N PHE A 50 18.59 -12.30 4.51
CA PHE A 50 19.53 -13.28 5.10
C PHE A 50 19.70 -12.96 6.58
N LYS A 51 19.67 -13.98 7.44
CA LYS A 51 19.99 -13.88 8.88
C LYS A 51 20.79 -15.11 9.30
N GLY A 52 22.10 -14.95 9.43
CA GLY A 52 23.01 -16.10 9.59
C GLY A 52 22.84 -17.07 8.41
N ASP A 53 22.65 -18.35 8.72
CA ASP A 53 22.46 -19.41 7.73
C ASP A 53 20.99 -19.57 7.27
N THR A 54 20.11 -18.64 7.66
CA THR A 54 18.69 -18.64 7.27
C THR A 54 18.40 -17.61 6.20
N ILE A 55 17.68 -18.04 5.18
CA ILE A 55 17.18 -17.21 4.09
C ILE A 55 15.67 -17.11 4.20
N TYR A 56 15.18 -15.88 4.19
CA TYR A 56 13.78 -15.55 4.23
C TYR A 56 13.38 -15.02 2.87
N ALA A 57 12.38 -15.63 2.24
CA ALA A 57 11.73 -15.13 1.05
C ALA A 57 10.27 -14.85 1.35
N GLU A 58 9.75 -13.74 0.88
CA GLU A 58 8.35 -13.37 1.05
C GLU A 58 7.83 -12.77 -0.25
N SER A 59 6.59 -13.10 -0.62
CA SER A 59 6.02 -12.59 -1.85
C SER A 59 4.50 -12.56 -1.85
N THR A 60 3.92 -11.66 -2.65
CA THR A 60 2.50 -11.74 -3.05
C THR A 60 2.27 -12.66 -4.24
N SER A 61 3.31 -13.26 -4.82
CA SER A 61 3.22 -14.17 -5.97
C SER A 61 3.63 -15.58 -5.57
N GLU A 62 2.66 -16.50 -5.59
CA GLU A 62 2.92 -17.92 -5.35
C GLU A 62 3.88 -18.50 -6.39
N LYS A 63 3.72 -18.12 -7.67
CA LYS A 63 4.61 -18.53 -8.76
C LYS A 63 6.06 -18.12 -8.52
N ALA A 64 6.28 -16.91 -7.98
CA ALA A 64 7.63 -16.45 -7.64
C ALA A 64 8.28 -17.34 -6.56
N LEU A 65 7.53 -17.68 -5.50
CA LEU A 65 8.03 -18.54 -4.42
C LEU A 65 8.27 -19.99 -4.90
N GLN A 66 7.38 -20.54 -5.73
CA GLN A 66 7.54 -21.87 -6.31
C GLN A 66 8.77 -21.93 -7.24
N SER A 67 8.94 -20.92 -8.10
CA SER A 67 10.11 -20.82 -8.99
C SER A 67 11.42 -20.67 -8.21
N LEU A 68 11.42 -19.85 -7.16
CA LEU A 68 12.56 -19.70 -6.25
C LEU A 68 12.92 -21.03 -5.59
N ALA A 69 11.94 -21.74 -5.03
CA ALA A 69 12.15 -23.03 -4.39
C ALA A 69 12.73 -24.08 -5.35
N ALA A 70 12.19 -24.16 -6.58
CA ALA A 70 12.65 -25.10 -7.60
C ALA A 70 14.10 -24.84 -8.01
N LYS A 71 14.45 -23.58 -8.33
CA LYS A 71 15.81 -23.19 -8.74
C LYS A 71 16.84 -23.32 -7.63
N LEU A 72 16.42 -23.26 -6.36
CA LEU A 72 17.28 -23.41 -5.20
C LEU A 72 17.40 -24.84 -4.68
N SER A 73 16.73 -25.83 -5.27
CA SER A 73 16.72 -27.22 -4.79
C SER A 73 18.13 -27.79 -4.58
N GLN A 74 19.09 -27.39 -5.41
CA GLN A 74 20.49 -27.85 -5.38
C GLN A 74 21.40 -27.05 -4.43
N VAL A 75 20.94 -25.91 -3.90
CA VAL A 75 21.72 -25.09 -2.96
C VAL A 75 21.58 -25.70 -1.56
N THR A 76 22.64 -26.27 -1.02
CA THR A 76 22.67 -26.91 0.31
C THR A 76 23.34 -26.01 1.35
N GLY A 77 23.23 -26.38 2.65
CA GLY A 77 23.88 -25.64 3.74
C GLY A 77 23.16 -24.39 4.23
N LEU A 78 21.94 -24.12 3.73
CA LEU A 78 21.11 -22.97 4.13
C LEU A 78 19.71 -23.40 4.53
N VAL A 79 19.19 -22.82 5.62
CA VAL A 79 17.79 -22.95 6.02
C VAL A 79 16.95 -21.99 5.16
N LYS A 80 15.95 -22.50 4.46
CA LYS A 80 15.10 -21.72 3.54
C LYS A 80 13.70 -21.60 4.12
N ILE A 81 13.25 -20.37 4.36
CA ILE A 81 11.92 -20.05 4.85
C ILE A 81 11.25 -19.16 3.81
N SER A 82 10.08 -19.59 3.33
CA SER A 82 9.28 -18.83 2.36
C SER A 82 7.90 -18.53 2.92
N GLU A 83 7.41 -17.31 2.73
CA GLU A 83 6.08 -16.88 3.16
C GLU A 83 5.30 -16.23 1.99
N LEU A 84 4.12 -16.78 1.71
CA LEU A 84 3.16 -16.14 0.82
C LEU A 84 2.38 -15.08 1.61
N LEU A 85 2.23 -13.88 1.05
CA LEU A 85 1.47 -12.78 1.63
C LEU A 85 0.02 -12.79 1.09
N PRO A 86 -1.00 -12.45 1.91
CA PRO A 86 -0.92 -11.94 3.29
C PRO A 86 -0.34 -12.91 4.33
N SER A 87 0.44 -12.36 5.27
CA SER A 87 1.13 -13.12 6.31
C SER A 87 0.15 -13.75 7.29
N LYS A 88 0.38 -15.02 7.65
CA LYS A 88 -0.40 -15.72 8.68
C LYS A 88 -0.33 -15.04 10.05
N SER A 89 0.74 -14.28 10.31
CA SER A 89 0.92 -13.50 11.55
C SER A 89 -0.11 -12.40 11.75
N LEU A 90 -0.88 -12.04 10.70
CA LEU A 90 -1.98 -11.09 10.79
C LEU A 90 -3.21 -11.66 11.54
N ASN A 91 -3.26 -12.97 11.80
CA ASN A 91 -4.34 -13.61 12.56
C ASN A 91 -5.74 -13.26 12.01
N GLY A 92 -5.89 -13.28 10.68
CA GLY A 92 -7.14 -12.97 9.99
C GLY A 92 -7.46 -11.47 9.82
N LEU A 93 -6.56 -10.56 10.22
CA LEU A 93 -6.67 -9.11 10.04
C LEU A 93 -6.05 -8.64 8.72
N GLU A 94 -6.49 -9.24 7.62
CA GLU A 94 -5.94 -9.04 6.27
C GLU A 94 -6.59 -7.88 5.50
N PHE A 95 -7.51 -7.15 6.15
CA PHE A 95 -8.18 -5.99 5.59
C PHE A 95 -7.95 -4.78 6.48
N GLY A 96 -8.14 -3.58 5.93
CA GLY A 96 -8.18 -2.37 6.73
C GLY A 96 -8.75 -1.19 5.98
N LEU A 97 -8.95 -0.11 6.72
CA LEU A 97 -9.39 1.18 6.19
C LEU A 97 -8.38 2.26 6.60
N ALA A 98 -8.04 3.13 5.66
CA ALA A 98 -7.32 4.37 5.95
C ALA A 98 -8.10 5.19 6.99
N ASN A 99 -7.41 5.66 8.04
CA ASN A 99 -8.02 6.23 9.25
C ASN A 99 -7.72 7.73 9.47
N LEU A 100 -6.92 8.34 8.59
CA LEU A 100 -6.67 9.79 8.57
C LEU A 100 -7.25 10.39 7.30
N SER A 101 -7.51 11.70 7.31
CA SER A 101 -8.02 12.45 6.14
C SER A 101 -7.20 12.15 4.88
N VAL A 102 -5.87 12.18 5.03
CA VAL A 102 -4.87 11.75 4.06
C VAL A 102 -3.74 11.02 4.78
N CYS A 103 -3.46 9.79 4.37
CA CYS A 103 -2.39 8.95 4.90
C CYS A 103 -1.25 8.87 3.90
N ASN A 104 0.00 9.00 4.36
CA ASN A 104 1.18 8.95 3.51
C ASN A 104 1.76 7.53 3.49
N ASN A 105 1.84 6.94 2.30
CA ASN A 105 2.42 5.63 2.12
C ASN A 105 3.83 5.75 1.54
N ARG A 106 4.72 4.83 1.95
CA ARG A 106 6.17 4.95 1.78
C ARG A 106 6.80 3.70 1.16
N ALA A 107 8.01 3.89 0.64
CA ALA A 107 8.80 2.82 0.02
C ALA A 107 9.32 1.76 1.01
N ALA A 108 9.48 2.14 2.28
CA ALA A 108 10.00 1.31 3.37
C ALA A 108 9.32 1.68 4.70
N PRO A 109 9.33 0.81 5.72
CA PRO A 109 8.64 1.01 6.99
C PRO A 109 9.41 1.96 7.91
N GLN A 110 9.60 3.21 7.48
CA GLN A 110 10.27 4.27 8.22
C GLN A 110 9.86 5.65 7.71
N ASN A 111 9.86 6.66 8.57
CA ASN A 111 9.44 8.02 8.20
C ASN A 111 10.36 8.69 7.18
N ALA A 112 11.66 8.35 7.17
CA ALA A 112 12.63 8.88 6.22
C ALA A 112 12.53 8.26 4.82
N ALA A 113 11.72 7.21 4.63
CA ALA A 113 11.54 6.60 3.33
C ALA A 113 10.70 7.51 2.42
N GLU A 114 11.02 7.47 1.13
CA GLU A 114 10.28 8.15 0.07
C GLU A 114 8.77 7.94 0.20
N MET A 115 7.99 9.02 0.04
CA MET A 115 6.55 8.94 -0.08
C MET A 115 6.19 8.49 -1.50
N MET A 116 5.53 7.35 -1.62
CA MET A 116 5.20 6.72 -2.90
C MET A 116 3.80 7.13 -3.38
N THR A 117 2.85 7.21 -2.44
CA THR A 117 1.45 7.50 -2.73
C THR A 117 0.74 7.97 -1.46
N GLN A 118 -0.52 8.39 -1.58
CA GLN A 118 -1.40 8.61 -0.45
C GLN A 118 -2.64 7.72 -0.54
N MET A 119 -3.31 7.53 0.60
CA MET A 119 -4.66 6.99 0.69
C MET A 119 -5.53 7.95 1.50
N THR A 120 -6.78 8.15 1.10
CA THR A 120 -7.71 9.05 1.80
C THR A 120 -8.57 8.27 2.78
N LEU A 121 -9.09 8.94 3.80
CA LEU A 121 -9.96 8.35 4.84
C LEU A 121 -11.04 7.44 4.24
N GLY A 122 -11.14 6.23 4.77
CA GLY A 122 -12.10 5.22 4.30
C GLY A 122 -11.67 4.45 3.06
N THR A 123 -10.49 4.71 2.49
CA THR A 123 -9.93 3.86 1.42
C THR A 123 -9.73 2.44 1.96
N PRO A 124 -10.34 1.41 1.34
CA PRO A 124 -10.14 0.03 1.73
C PRO A 124 -8.83 -0.51 1.18
N VAL A 125 -8.10 -1.28 2.00
CA VAL A 125 -6.83 -1.90 1.61
C VAL A 125 -6.76 -3.35 2.03
N GLN A 126 -5.98 -4.14 1.30
CA GLN A 126 -5.53 -5.46 1.76
C GLN A 126 -4.24 -5.27 2.57
N VAL A 127 -4.20 -5.82 3.78
CA VAL A 127 -3.04 -5.79 4.65
C VAL A 127 -2.21 -7.04 4.38
N LEU A 128 -0.95 -6.86 4.00
CA LEU A 128 -0.07 -7.94 3.56
C LEU A 128 0.83 -8.44 4.69
N LYS A 129 1.41 -7.53 5.49
CA LYS A 129 2.20 -7.87 6.69
C LYS A 129 2.39 -6.67 7.60
N LYS A 130 2.84 -6.92 8.84
CA LYS A 130 3.31 -5.91 9.78
C LYS A 130 4.84 -5.91 9.85
N GLN A 131 5.47 -4.74 9.82
CA GLN A 131 6.92 -4.60 9.97
C GLN A 131 7.26 -3.24 10.59
N GLY A 132 7.97 -3.26 11.73
CA GLY A 132 8.53 -2.03 12.33
C GLY A 132 7.49 -0.97 12.73
N GLY A 133 6.27 -1.37 13.10
CA GLY A 133 5.16 -0.44 13.39
C GLY A 133 4.37 0.00 12.16
N TYR A 134 4.80 -0.37 10.96
CA TYR A 134 4.10 -0.12 9.69
C TYR A 134 3.40 -1.39 9.21
N TYR A 135 2.47 -1.20 8.27
CA TYR A 135 1.86 -2.27 7.51
C TYR A 135 2.21 -2.13 6.04
N LEU A 136 2.63 -3.23 5.41
CA LEU A 136 2.65 -3.32 3.95
C LEU A 136 1.21 -3.54 3.50
N VAL A 137 0.69 -2.67 2.65
CA VAL A 137 -0.71 -2.70 2.20
C VAL A 137 -0.80 -2.65 0.69
N LYS A 138 -1.88 -3.20 0.14
CA LYS A 138 -2.26 -3.09 -1.27
C LYS A 138 -3.53 -2.26 -1.39
N THR A 139 -3.47 -1.14 -2.09
CA THR A 139 -4.59 -0.22 -2.35
C THR A 139 -5.47 -0.71 -3.51
N PRO A 140 -6.68 -0.14 -3.71
CA PRO A 140 -7.63 -0.60 -4.74
C PRO A 140 -7.13 -0.52 -6.18
N ASP A 141 -6.16 0.35 -6.46
CA ASP A 141 -5.45 0.45 -7.75
C ASP A 141 -4.34 -0.61 -7.91
N GLY A 142 -4.21 -1.52 -6.95
CA GLY A 142 -3.20 -2.58 -6.95
C GLY A 142 -1.83 -2.17 -6.39
N TYR A 143 -1.66 -0.92 -5.92
CA TYR A 143 -0.38 -0.41 -5.48
C TYR A 143 0.05 -0.95 -4.11
N ILE A 144 1.28 -1.43 -4.01
CA ILE A 144 1.86 -1.99 -2.79
C ILE A 144 2.85 -0.99 -2.17
N SER A 145 2.60 -0.62 -0.92
CA SER A 145 3.41 0.36 -0.18
C SER A 145 3.27 0.19 1.33
N TYR A 146 4.20 0.78 2.11
CA TYR A 146 4.13 0.77 3.57
C TYR A 146 3.31 1.95 4.08
N THR A 147 2.44 1.73 5.06
CA THR A 147 1.71 2.79 5.75
C THR A 147 1.91 2.70 7.25
N ASP A 148 1.89 3.82 7.95
CA ASP A 148 2.06 3.87 9.40
C ASP A 148 0.92 3.11 10.10
N GLY A 149 1.23 2.42 11.20
CA GLY A 149 0.24 1.65 11.95
C GLY A 149 -0.94 2.48 12.46
N ALA A 150 -0.73 3.76 12.79
CA ALA A 150 -1.80 4.66 13.22
C ALA A 150 -2.67 5.16 12.05
N ALA A 151 -2.18 5.05 10.81
CA ALA A 151 -2.88 5.50 9.61
C ALA A 151 -3.93 4.50 9.11
N ILE A 152 -3.99 3.29 9.68
CA ILE A 152 -4.88 2.21 9.25
C ILE A 152 -5.61 1.58 10.45
N SER A 153 -6.90 1.33 10.29
CA SER A 153 -7.66 0.47 11.20
C SER A 153 -7.83 -0.91 10.58
N LEU A 154 -7.27 -1.93 11.23
CA LEU A 154 -7.32 -3.31 10.77
C LEU A 154 -8.71 -3.92 10.94
N MET A 155 -9.07 -4.84 10.04
CA MET A 155 -10.34 -5.51 10.00
C MET A 155 -10.17 -6.98 9.61
N ASN A 156 -11.00 -7.83 10.20
CA ASN A 156 -11.24 -9.16 9.64
C ASN A 156 -12.23 -9.08 8.47
N ARG A 157 -12.34 -10.18 7.71
CA ARG A 157 -13.24 -10.28 6.56
C ARG A 157 -14.70 -9.92 6.88
N GLN A 158 -15.22 -10.42 8.01
CA GLN A 158 -16.61 -10.15 8.40
C GLN A 158 -16.87 -8.66 8.63
N SER A 159 -15.97 -7.98 9.34
CA SER A 159 -16.10 -6.55 9.60
C SER A 159 -15.91 -5.72 8.34
N PHE A 160 -15.02 -6.14 7.44
CA PHE A 160 -14.82 -5.51 6.15
C PHE A 160 -16.08 -5.58 5.27
N GLU A 161 -16.71 -6.76 5.18
CA GLU A 161 -17.97 -6.92 4.45
C GLU A 161 -19.13 -6.13 5.09
N ARG A 162 -19.16 -6.01 6.43
CA ARG A 162 -20.13 -5.12 7.11
C ARG A 162 -19.96 -3.67 6.65
N TRP A 163 -18.72 -3.17 6.65
CA TRP A 163 -18.43 -1.79 6.22
C TRP A 163 -18.79 -1.55 4.76
N LYS A 164 -18.52 -2.50 3.86
CA LYS A 164 -18.92 -2.40 2.44
C LYS A 164 -20.42 -2.24 2.26
N ASN A 165 -21.22 -2.89 3.11
CA ASN A 165 -22.68 -2.86 3.06
C ASN A 165 -23.31 -1.76 3.93
N ALA A 166 -22.51 -1.07 4.76
CA ALA A 166 -23.00 0.01 5.60
C ALA A 166 -23.41 1.23 4.77
N LYS A 167 -24.35 2.01 5.32
CA LYS A 167 -24.67 3.35 4.80
C LYS A 167 -23.42 4.22 4.96
N ARG A 168 -22.99 4.85 3.88
CA ARG A 168 -21.77 5.65 3.83
C ARG A 168 -22.01 6.96 3.12
N ILE A 169 -21.23 7.98 3.47
CA ILE A 169 -21.12 9.22 2.71
C ILE A 169 -19.75 9.31 2.07
N ILE A 170 -19.68 10.10 1.00
CA ILE A 170 -18.43 10.67 0.49
C ILE A 170 -18.46 12.18 0.71
N TYR A 171 -17.35 12.71 1.22
CA TYR A 171 -17.17 14.14 1.47
C TYR A 171 -16.86 14.88 0.15
N LEU A 172 -17.52 16.01 -0.08
CA LEU A 172 -17.54 16.70 -1.38
C LEU A 172 -16.79 18.04 -1.40
N ALA A 173 -16.63 18.70 -0.26
CA ALA A 173 -15.84 19.93 -0.19
C ALA A 173 -14.33 19.61 -0.23
N ASP A 174 -13.52 20.53 -0.76
CA ASP A 174 -12.07 20.34 -0.83
C ASP A 174 -11.46 20.16 0.57
N TYR A 175 -11.90 20.99 1.52
CA TYR A 175 -11.44 20.94 2.90
C TYR A 175 -12.61 21.10 3.87
N GLY A 176 -12.48 20.53 5.07
CA GLY A 176 -13.33 20.85 6.20
C GLY A 176 -13.06 19.94 7.39
N HIS A 177 -14.07 19.70 8.21
CA HIS A 177 -13.89 19.04 9.50
C HIS A 177 -15.08 18.16 9.88
N ALA A 178 -14.80 17.11 10.64
CA ALA A 178 -15.80 16.44 11.47
C ALA A 178 -15.79 17.06 12.87
N TYR A 179 -16.98 17.25 13.44
CA TYR A 179 -17.20 17.87 14.75
C TYR A 179 -17.60 16.85 15.81
N SER A 180 -17.37 17.14 17.09
CA SER A 180 -17.68 16.25 18.22
C SER A 180 -19.17 16.21 18.59
N LYS A 181 -19.93 17.22 18.16
CA LYS A 181 -21.39 17.31 18.28
C LYS A 181 -21.97 17.74 16.94
N ALA A 182 -23.29 17.62 16.76
CA ALA A 182 -24.04 18.17 15.61
C ALA A 182 -24.13 19.72 15.68
N ASP A 183 -22.96 20.35 15.77
CA ASP A 183 -22.71 21.78 15.94
C ASP A 183 -21.28 22.09 15.47
N GLU A 184 -21.15 22.99 14.50
CA GLU A 184 -19.88 23.44 13.92
C GLU A 184 -18.99 24.23 14.90
N LYS A 185 -19.58 24.72 16.00
CA LYS A 185 -18.84 25.38 17.09
C LYS A 185 -18.25 24.39 18.10
N SER A 186 -18.61 23.11 18.01
CA SER A 186 -18.07 22.08 18.90
C SER A 186 -16.63 21.71 18.54
N LEU A 187 -15.96 20.94 19.41
CA LEU A 187 -14.57 20.52 19.19
C LEU A 187 -14.44 19.73 17.89
N ARG A 188 -13.31 19.88 17.20
CA ARG A 188 -12.98 19.12 15.99
C ARG A 188 -12.55 17.70 16.37
N VAL A 189 -12.99 16.72 15.59
CA VAL A 189 -12.59 15.31 15.70
C VAL A 189 -11.45 15.00 14.73
N SER A 190 -11.55 15.52 13.50
CA SER A 190 -10.56 15.37 12.43
C SER A 190 -10.80 16.44 11.37
N ASP A 191 -9.76 16.80 10.62
CA ASP A 191 -9.95 17.41 9.31
C ASP A 191 -10.51 16.37 8.32
N LEU A 192 -11.07 16.86 7.22
CA LEU A 192 -11.61 16.07 6.11
C LEU A 192 -11.17 16.71 4.79
N VAL A 193 -11.06 15.86 3.77
CA VAL A 193 -10.82 16.28 2.40
C VAL A 193 -11.77 15.61 1.43
N LYS A 194 -11.95 16.22 0.26
CA LYS A 194 -12.78 15.69 -0.81
C LYS A 194 -12.43 14.24 -1.12
N GLY A 195 -13.45 13.40 -1.21
CA GLY A 195 -13.30 11.97 -1.45
C GLY A 195 -13.09 11.12 -0.19
N ASN A 196 -13.04 11.70 1.02
CA ASN A 196 -13.11 10.93 2.26
C ASN A 196 -14.44 10.17 2.36
N ILE A 197 -14.39 8.90 2.76
CA ILE A 197 -15.56 8.02 2.86
C ILE A 197 -15.73 7.59 4.32
N LEU A 198 -16.93 7.76 4.85
CA LEU A 198 -17.25 7.43 6.24
C LEU A 198 -18.59 6.72 6.36
N GLU A 199 -18.70 5.82 7.33
CA GLU A 199 -19.96 5.15 7.66
C GLU A 199 -20.88 6.13 8.42
N VAL A 200 -22.15 6.14 8.06
CA VAL A 200 -23.20 6.93 8.70
C VAL A 200 -23.98 6.05 9.67
N THR A 201 -24.05 6.48 10.92
CA THR A 201 -24.79 5.78 11.99
C THR A 201 -26.13 6.43 12.29
N ALA A 202 -26.26 7.74 12.10
CA ALA A 202 -27.50 8.48 12.27
C ALA A 202 -27.48 9.80 11.47
N GLU A 203 -28.64 10.43 11.38
CA GLU A 203 -28.78 11.80 10.86
C GLU A 203 -29.38 12.67 11.96
N VAL A 204 -28.74 13.80 12.25
CA VAL A 204 -29.15 14.71 13.34
C VAL A 204 -29.18 16.13 12.79
N LYS A 205 -30.37 16.71 12.68
CA LYS A 205 -30.57 18.04 12.06
C LYS A 205 -29.92 18.09 10.66
N ASN A 206 -29.02 19.04 10.45
CA ASN A 206 -28.26 19.26 9.23
C ASN A 206 -26.92 18.50 9.19
N PHE A 207 -26.74 17.49 10.05
CA PHE A 207 -25.50 16.70 10.14
C PHE A 207 -25.73 15.21 9.89
N TYR A 208 -24.75 14.57 9.25
CA TYR A 208 -24.52 13.13 9.33
C TYR A 208 -23.73 12.83 10.60
N GLN A 209 -24.22 11.93 11.45
CA GLN A 209 -23.41 11.31 12.48
C GLN A 209 -22.63 10.16 11.84
N VAL A 210 -21.31 10.26 11.85
CA VAL A 210 -20.39 9.33 11.21
C VAL A 210 -19.49 8.62 12.20
N VAL A 211 -19.01 7.44 11.82
CA VAL A 211 -18.02 6.68 12.59
C VAL A 211 -16.74 6.53 11.76
N PHE A 212 -15.62 6.94 12.36
CA PHE A 212 -14.28 6.74 11.80
C PHE A 212 -13.89 5.26 11.90
N PRO A 213 -12.95 4.78 11.08
CA PRO A 213 -12.49 3.40 11.14
C PRO A 213 -12.03 2.95 12.54
N ASP A 214 -11.38 3.85 13.29
CA ASP A 214 -10.94 3.66 14.67
C ASP A 214 -12.03 3.86 15.74
N LYS A 215 -13.30 3.96 15.32
CA LYS A 215 -14.49 4.09 16.18
C LYS A 215 -14.69 5.46 16.81
N ARG A 216 -13.88 6.48 16.51
CA ARG A 216 -14.26 7.86 16.84
C ARG A 216 -15.58 8.21 16.17
N ILE A 217 -16.43 8.95 16.88
CA ILE A 217 -17.69 9.47 16.34
C ILE A 217 -17.47 10.93 15.96
N GLY A 218 -18.00 11.32 14.80
CA GLY A 218 -17.99 12.71 14.34
C GLY A 218 -19.31 13.11 13.71
N TYR A 219 -19.46 14.40 13.47
CA TYR A 219 -20.61 14.99 12.78
C TYR A 219 -20.13 15.81 11.60
N ILE A 220 -20.72 15.58 10.43
CA ILE A 220 -20.38 16.26 9.17
C ILE A 220 -21.63 16.95 8.64
N LYS A 221 -21.52 18.19 8.15
CA LYS A 221 -22.67 18.91 7.57
C LYS A 221 -23.17 18.15 6.34
N LYS A 222 -24.49 17.96 6.24
CA LYS A 222 -25.12 17.28 5.11
C LYS A 222 -24.83 17.96 3.77
N ALA A 223 -24.67 19.29 3.76
CA ALA A 223 -24.32 20.04 2.56
C ALA A 223 -22.90 19.74 2.04
N GLU A 224 -22.02 19.17 2.86
CA GLU A 224 -20.62 18.88 2.51
C GLU A 224 -20.40 17.41 2.12
N GLY A 225 -21.45 16.58 2.09
CA GLY A 225 -21.35 15.17 1.75
C GLY A 225 -22.57 14.67 1.00
N THR A 226 -22.42 13.55 0.30
CA THR A 226 -23.53 12.85 -0.34
C THR A 226 -23.46 11.36 -0.04
N SER A 227 -24.57 10.65 -0.20
CA SER A 227 -24.61 9.20 -0.08
C SER A 227 -23.61 8.55 -1.05
N PHE A 228 -22.73 7.70 -0.52
CA PHE A 228 -21.74 6.97 -1.33
C PHE A 228 -22.41 6.08 -2.38
N SER A 229 -23.57 5.50 -2.08
CA SER A 229 -24.32 4.67 -3.03
C SER A 229 -24.88 5.49 -4.19
N THR A 230 -25.26 6.75 -3.95
CA THR A 230 -25.71 7.67 -5.00
C THR A 230 -24.54 8.13 -5.85
N TRP A 231 -23.44 8.54 -5.21
CA TRP A 231 -22.22 8.94 -5.90
C TRP A 231 -21.68 7.81 -6.80
N ARG A 232 -21.61 6.57 -6.29
CA ARG A 232 -21.12 5.41 -7.06
C ARG A 232 -21.99 5.04 -8.26
N LYS A 233 -23.28 5.42 -8.28
CA LYS A 233 -24.19 5.11 -9.40
C LYS A 233 -23.91 5.95 -10.65
N GLN A 234 -23.04 6.97 -10.56
CA GLN A 234 -22.57 7.72 -11.72
C GLN A 234 -21.61 6.86 -12.54
N THR A 235 -22.15 5.90 -13.29
CA THR A 235 -21.38 5.05 -14.20
C THR A 235 -21.03 5.84 -15.45
N ASN A 236 -19.78 5.74 -15.91
CA ASN A 236 -19.27 6.40 -17.12
C ASN A 236 -19.34 7.94 -17.05
N PRO A 237 -18.50 8.58 -16.21
CA PRO A 237 -18.37 10.04 -16.24
C PRO A 237 -17.96 10.52 -17.64
N THR A 238 -18.52 11.65 -18.05
CA THR A 238 -18.11 12.32 -19.29
C THR A 238 -16.70 12.89 -19.13
N ALA A 239 -16.02 13.15 -20.26
CA ALA A 239 -14.76 13.88 -20.25
C ALA A 239 -14.90 15.23 -19.52
N ASP A 240 -16.00 15.94 -19.71
CA ASP A 240 -16.29 17.22 -19.02
C ASP A 240 -16.40 17.07 -17.50
N ALA A 241 -16.95 15.96 -16.98
CA ALA A 241 -17.02 15.72 -15.54
C ALA A 241 -15.63 15.53 -14.91
N ILE A 242 -14.77 14.77 -15.61
CA ILE A 242 -13.37 14.57 -15.23
C ILE A 242 -12.61 15.91 -15.33
N LEU A 243 -12.76 16.66 -16.42
CA LEU A 243 -12.12 17.96 -16.60
C LEU A 243 -12.60 18.98 -15.56
N SER A 244 -13.88 18.97 -15.19
CA SER A 244 -14.42 19.82 -14.12
C SER A 244 -13.74 19.53 -12.79
N SER A 245 -13.58 18.24 -12.44
CA SER A 245 -12.86 17.82 -11.23
C SER A 245 -11.37 18.17 -11.28
N ALA A 246 -10.73 18.02 -12.43
CA ALA A 246 -9.33 18.41 -12.65
C ALA A 246 -9.13 19.91 -12.48
N LYS A 247 -10.06 20.73 -12.96
CA LYS A 247 -10.01 22.20 -12.83
C LYS A 247 -10.10 22.67 -11.39
N THR A 248 -10.73 21.92 -10.48
CA THR A 248 -10.72 22.27 -9.04
C THR A 248 -9.36 22.05 -8.37
N LEU A 249 -8.42 21.38 -9.04
CA LEU A 249 -7.05 21.18 -8.56
C LEU A 249 -6.08 22.23 -9.12
N LEU A 250 -6.54 23.18 -9.94
CA LEU A 250 -5.69 24.26 -10.44
C LEU A 250 -5.16 25.10 -9.27
N GLY A 251 -3.85 25.32 -9.26
CA GLY A 251 -3.16 26.04 -8.17
C GLY A 251 -2.87 25.20 -6.93
N VAL A 252 -3.33 23.94 -6.85
CA VAL A 252 -2.90 23.02 -5.80
C VAL A 252 -1.40 22.74 -5.97
N PRO A 253 -0.56 22.90 -4.91
CA PRO A 253 0.87 22.70 -5.03
C PRO A 253 1.24 21.28 -5.43
N TYR A 254 2.32 21.18 -6.22
CA TYR A 254 2.93 19.89 -6.51
C TYR A 254 3.47 19.25 -5.24
N LEU A 255 3.11 17.99 -5.00
CA LEU A 255 3.63 17.17 -3.91
C LEU A 255 4.02 15.80 -4.46
N TRP A 256 5.31 15.48 -4.45
CA TRP A 256 5.79 14.14 -4.84
C TRP A 256 5.09 13.06 -4.01
N GLY A 257 4.47 12.08 -4.67
CA GLY A 257 3.69 11.04 -4.00
C GLY A 257 2.26 11.47 -3.65
N GLY A 258 1.87 12.73 -3.86
CA GLY A 258 0.58 13.30 -3.50
C GLY A 258 -0.57 12.81 -4.37
N THR A 259 -1.69 12.41 -3.76
CA THR A 259 -2.90 11.94 -4.44
C THR A 259 -4.17 12.42 -3.73
N SER A 260 -4.17 13.68 -3.30
CA SER A 260 -5.32 14.30 -2.64
C SER A 260 -5.40 15.78 -2.97
N VAL A 261 -6.53 16.41 -2.66
CA VAL A 261 -6.70 17.86 -2.83
C VAL A 261 -5.70 18.71 -2.04
N LYS A 262 -5.00 18.15 -1.03
CA LYS A 262 -3.92 18.85 -0.29
C LYS A 262 -2.62 19.00 -1.10
N GLY A 263 -2.44 18.22 -2.16
CA GLY A 263 -1.22 18.17 -2.94
C GLY A 263 -1.22 16.95 -3.86
N VAL A 264 -0.83 17.17 -5.11
CA VAL A 264 -0.80 16.15 -6.16
C VAL A 264 0.52 16.16 -6.89
N ASP A 265 1.01 15.00 -7.32
CA ASP A 265 2.00 14.95 -8.42
C ASP A 265 1.32 14.75 -9.77
N CYS A 266 2.10 14.55 -10.84
CA CYS A 266 1.58 14.43 -12.21
C CYS A 266 0.53 13.32 -12.35
N SER A 267 0.84 12.11 -11.87
CA SER A 267 -0.06 10.96 -11.97
C SER A 267 -1.06 10.89 -10.81
N GLY A 268 -0.76 11.55 -9.69
CA GLY A 268 -1.67 11.80 -8.60
C GLY A 268 -2.78 12.78 -8.96
N PHE A 269 -2.51 13.76 -9.83
CA PHE A 269 -3.50 14.71 -10.36
C PHE A 269 -4.56 13.97 -11.20
N THR A 270 -4.12 13.19 -12.19
CA THR A 270 -5.03 12.38 -13.02
C THR A 270 -5.79 11.39 -12.14
N LYS A 271 -5.09 10.65 -11.28
CA LYS A 271 -5.71 9.69 -10.36
C LYS A 271 -6.78 10.34 -9.48
N THR A 272 -6.50 11.50 -8.89
CA THR A 272 -7.44 12.21 -8.02
C THR A 272 -8.67 12.64 -8.82
N SER A 273 -8.49 13.20 -10.02
CA SER A 273 -9.60 13.62 -10.87
C SER A 273 -10.51 12.45 -11.26
N TYR A 274 -9.94 11.33 -11.71
CA TYR A 274 -10.71 10.12 -12.03
C TYR A 274 -11.41 9.54 -10.80
N PHE A 275 -10.72 9.49 -9.65
CA PHE A 275 -11.30 8.95 -8.41
C PHE A 275 -12.51 9.74 -7.96
N LEU A 276 -12.50 11.08 -8.04
CA LEU A 276 -13.64 11.93 -7.70
C LEU A 276 -14.87 11.67 -8.58
N ASN A 277 -14.68 11.02 -9.71
CA ASN A 277 -15.72 10.58 -10.64
C ASN A 277 -15.95 9.05 -10.62
N GLY A 278 -15.50 8.37 -9.56
CA GLY A 278 -15.76 6.95 -9.34
C GLY A 278 -14.84 5.99 -10.11
N ILE A 279 -13.81 6.48 -10.81
CA ILE A 279 -12.88 5.65 -11.57
C ILE A 279 -11.55 5.52 -10.82
N VAL A 280 -11.10 4.28 -10.61
CA VAL A 280 -9.78 3.99 -10.06
C VAL A 280 -8.84 3.62 -11.19
N ILE A 281 -7.81 4.42 -11.40
CA ILE A 281 -6.72 4.17 -12.36
C ILE A 281 -5.40 3.82 -11.62
N PRO A 282 -4.42 3.19 -12.30
CA PRO A 282 -3.09 2.94 -11.76
C PRO A 282 -2.45 4.21 -11.20
N ARG A 283 -1.60 4.05 -10.19
CA ARG A 283 -0.99 5.18 -9.48
C ARG A 283 0.04 5.94 -10.29
N ASP A 284 0.92 5.22 -10.98
CA ASP A 284 2.10 5.82 -11.60
C ASP A 284 1.91 6.08 -13.09
N ALA A 285 2.45 7.20 -13.58
CA ALA A 285 2.34 7.62 -14.98
C ALA A 285 2.75 6.51 -15.96
N SER A 286 3.83 5.78 -15.66
CA SER A 286 4.30 4.66 -16.48
C SER A 286 3.30 3.51 -16.59
N GLN A 287 2.42 3.33 -15.59
CA GLN A 287 1.37 2.31 -15.60
C GLN A 287 0.07 2.86 -16.20
N GLN A 288 -0.20 4.16 -16.01
CA GLN A 288 -1.33 4.85 -16.65
C GLN A 288 -1.20 4.87 -18.17
N ALA A 289 0.01 5.02 -18.71
CA ALA A 289 0.27 5.00 -20.15
C ALA A 289 0.05 3.62 -20.82
N LEU A 290 -0.12 2.56 -20.04
CA LEU A 290 -0.30 1.18 -20.53
C LEU A 290 -1.77 0.72 -20.51
N ILE A 291 -2.71 1.63 -20.20
CA ILE A 291 -4.13 1.32 -20.11
C ILE A 291 -4.95 2.27 -21.00
N GLY A 292 -6.16 1.84 -21.36
CA GLY A 292 -7.04 2.60 -22.26
C GLY A 292 -6.85 2.20 -23.72
N GLU A 293 -7.31 3.07 -24.62
CA GLU A 293 -7.11 2.94 -26.06
C GLU A 293 -5.89 3.79 -26.46
N GLU A 294 -4.96 3.19 -27.21
CA GLU A 294 -3.78 3.88 -27.71
C GLU A 294 -4.20 4.90 -28.76
N VAL A 295 -3.74 6.15 -28.59
CA VAL A 295 -3.95 7.22 -29.58
C VAL A 295 -2.61 7.49 -30.23
N GLU A 296 -2.55 7.31 -31.54
CA GLU A 296 -1.34 7.57 -32.33
C GLU A 296 -0.95 9.04 -32.20
N VAL A 297 0.26 9.30 -31.71
CA VAL A 297 0.83 10.64 -31.70
C VAL A 297 1.43 10.87 -33.08
N LEU A 298 0.79 11.73 -33.88
CA LEU A 298 1.33 12.11 -35.18
C LEU A 298 2.64 12.86 -34.96
N GLU A 299 3.74 12.43 -35.60
CA GLU A 299 5.08 13.03 -35.45
C GLU A 299 5.11 14.55 -35.70
N ASN A 300 4.13 15.08 -36.42
CA ASN A 300 4.02 16.48 -36.81
C ASN A 300 3.41 17.41 -35.75
N ASP A 301 2.89 16.91 -34.62
CA ASP A 301 2.28 17.74 -33.58
C ASP A 301 3.30 18.31 -32.56
N SER A 302 4.61 18.11 -32.82
CA SER A 302 5.71 18.47 -31.90
C SER A 302 6.41 19.81 -32.19
N THR A 303 5.86 20.65 -33.07
CA THR A 303 6.46 21.96 -33.47
C THR A 303 5.95 23.13 -32.65
#